data_AF-A0A971AK38-F1
#
_entry.id   AF-A0A971AK38-F1
#
_cell.length_a   1.000
_cell.length_b   1.000
_cell.length_c   1.000
_cell.angle_alpha   90.00
_cell.angle_beta   90.00
_cell.angle_gamma   90.00
#
_symmetry.space_group_name_H-M   'P 1'
#
loop_
_entity.id
_entity.type
_entity.pdbx_description
1 polymer ?
#
loop_
_entity_poly.entity_id
_entity_poly.type
_entity_poly.pdbx_seq_one_letter_code
_entity_poly.pdbx_strand_id
1 'polypeptide(L)'
;MQKCKYIADLKAERLIAIRGCLTNLTEVYDIEREFDYMQSHRESMLTIKEQMALAFPGNYGLFIAMHFGRFLSETIDTEEKRTAYHQIIDFLDHVALHIDPELEEFMSTVFSAREKIDTALIEQQSHDHMSAVLDDTQGYLDSHHDEIEQYIQFKLSDEFKASLVGRLQDKML
;
A
#
# COMPACT_ATOMS: atom_id res chain seq x y z
N MET A 1 -5.75 3.62 -17.49
CA MET A 1 -4.67 3.03 -18.33
C MET A 1 -3.31 3.11 -17.63
N GLN A 2 -3.17 3.91 -16.57
CA GLN A 2 -1.96 4.08 -15.75
C GLN A 2 -1.89 3.24 -14.45
N LYS A 3 -2.98 2.67 -13.92
CA LYS A 3 -2.95 1.65 -12.83
C LYS A 3 -2.14 0.43 -13.25
N CYS A 4 -2.39 -0.03 -14.48
CA CYS A 4 -1.55 -1.04 -15.12
C CYS A 4 -0.11 -0.55 -15.27
N LYS A 5 0.12 0.76 -15.45
CA LYS A 5 1.44 1.33 -15.64
C LYS A 5 2.27 1.33 -14.36
N TYR A 6 1.78 1.78 -13.20
CA TYR A 6 2.56 1.76 -11.95
C TYR A 6 3.01 0.34 -11.55
N ILE A 7 2.06 -0.61 -11.51
CA ILE A 7 2.38 -2.01 -11.22
C ILE A 7 3.24 -2.64 -12.33
N ALA A 8 3.04 -2.27 -13.60
CA ALA A 8 3.89 -2.76 -14.69
C ALA A 8 5.30 -2.17 -14.63
N ASP A 9 5.46 -0.91 -14.26
CA ASP A 9 6.76 -0.23 -14.12
C ASP A 9 7.55 -0.88 -12.99
N LEU A 10 6.93 -1.10 -11.82
CA LEU A 10 7.54 -1.86 -10.71
C LEU A 10 7.93 -3.30 -11.12
N LYS A 11 7.03 -3.99 -11.84
CA LYS A 11 7.33 -5.33 -12.36
C LYS A 11 8.45 -5.30 -13.40
N ALA A 12 8.52 -4.26 -14.24
CA ALA A 12 9.54 -4.10 -15.26
C ALA A 12 10.91 -3.83 -14.61
N GLU A 13 10.99 -2.96 -13.61
CA GLU A 13 12.21 -2.73 -12.83
C GLU A 13 12.73 -4.01 -12.18
N ARG A 14 11.84 -4.77 -11.54
CA ARG A 14 12.16 -6.10 -10.99
C ARG A 14 12.66 -7.07 -12.06
N LEU A 15 12.02 -7.10 -13.23
CA LEU A 15 12.44 -7.96 -14.34
C LEU A 15 13.81 -7.56 -14.92
N ILE A 16 14.10 -6.26 -14.99
CA ILE A 16 15.41 -5.75 -15.42
C ILE A 16 16.50 -6.21 -14.45
N ALA A 17 16.26 -6.12 -13.14
CA ALA A 17 17.18 -6.60 -12.12
C ALA A 17 17.45 -8.11 -12.23
N ILE A 18 16.38 -8.92 -12.36
CA ILE A 18 16.49 -10.39 -12.54
C ILE A 18 17.29 -10.72 -13.80
N ARG A 19 17.03 -10.02 -14.91
CA ARG A 19 17.77 -10.21 -16.16
C ARG A 19 19.28 -9.92 -15.98
N GLY A 20 19.64 -8.89 -15.23
CA GLY A 20 21.04 -8.58 -14.92
C GLY A 20 21.77 -9.75 -14.24
N CYS A 21 21.14 -10.35 -13.22
CA CYS A 21 21.68 -11.53 -12.54
C CYS A 21 21.82 -12.73 -13.48
N LEU A 22 20.81 -12.99 -14.33
CA LEU A 22 20.88 -14.07 -15.30
C LEU A 22 22.03 -13.89 -16.29
N THR A 23 22.28 -12.67 -16.75
CA THR A 23 23.43 -12.37 -17.60
C THR A 23 24.76 -12.62 -16.87
N ASN A 24 24.91 -12.16 -15.63
CA ASN A 24 26.11 -12.41 -14.84
C ASN A 24 26.35 -13.92 -14.58
N LEU A 25 25.29 -14.68 -14.32
CA LEU A 25 25.34 -16.13 -14.19
C LEU A 25 25.84 -16.80 -15.47
N THR A 26 25.45 -16.30 -16.65
CA THR A 26 25.96 -16.83 -17.93
C THR A 26 27.42 -16.49 -18.20
N GLU A 27 27.96 -15.44 -17.58
CA GLU A 27 29.35 -14.99 -17.77
C GLU A 27 30.33 -15.63 -16.76
N VAL A 28 29.95 -15.69 -15.48
CA VAL A 28 30.84 -16.08 -14.37
C VAL A 28 30.47 -17.44 -13.75
N TYR A 29 29.26 -17.96 -14.03
CA TYR A 29 28.71 -19.23 -13.54
C TYR A 29 28.93 -19.46 -12.03
N ASP A 30 28.65 -18.43 -11.23
CA ASP A 30 28.71 -18.49 -9.77
C ASP A 30 27.29 -18.35 -9.20
N ILE A 31 26.65 -19.49 -8.96
CA ILE A 31 25.24 -19.56 -8.55
C ILE A 31 25.05 -19.02 -7.13
N GLU A 32 25.96 -19.36 -6.21
CA GLU A 32 25.86 -18.95 -4.80
C GLU A 32 26.00 -17.43 -4.68
N ARG A 33 26.99 -16.84 -5.37
CA ARG A 33 27.17 -15.39 -5.35
C ARG A 33 25.96 -14.64 -5.90
N GLU A 34 25.40 -15.08 -7.03
CA GLU A 34 24.27 -14.39 -7.64
C GLU A 34 22.97 -14.65 -6.85
N PHE A 35 22.84 -15.81 -6.20
CA PHE A 35 21.76 -16.08 -5.25
C PHE A 35 21.84 -15.20 -4.00
N ASP A 36 23.02 -15.06 -3.41
CA ASP A 36 23.28 -14.17 -2.27
C ASP A 36 23.05 -12.70 -2.64
N TYR A 37 23.50 -12.29 -3.83
CA TYR A 37 23.23 -10.96 -4.37
C TYR A 37 21.73 -10.71 -4.53
N MET A 38 21.00 -11.66 -5.12
CA MET A 38 19.54 -11.55 -5.25
C MET A 38 18.88 -11.49 -3.88
N GLN A 39 19.25 -12.34 -2.92
CA GLN A 39 18.60 -12.39 -1.62
C GLN A 39 18.87 -11.11 -0.79
N SER A 40 20.09 -10.56 -0.88
CA SER A 40 20.48 -9.32 -0.21
C SER A 40 19.90 -8.06 -0.85
N HIS A 41 19.75 -8.03 -2.19
CA HIS A 41 19.30 -6.83 -2.91
C HIS A 41 17.81 -6.83 -3.29
N ARG A 42 17.13 -7.99 -3.24
CA ARG A 42 15.68 -8.09 -3.53
C ARG A 42 14.82 -7.23 -2.62
N GLU A 43 15.29 -7.02 -1.40
CA GLU A 43 14.64 -6.22 -0.36
C GLU A 43 15.09 -4.76 -0.33
N SER A 44 16.24 -4.45 -0.94
CA SER A 44 16.77 -3.10 -1.04
C SER A 44 16.35 -2.35 -2.31
N MET A 45 15.74 -3.05 -3.28
CA MET A 45 15.34 -2.46 -4.57
C MET A 45 13.97 -1.79 -4.53
N LEU A 46 13.07 -2.26 -3.66
CA LEU A 46 11.72 -1.77 -3.53
C LEU A 46 11.48 -1.34 -2.09
N THR A 47 10.74 -0.25 -1.92
CA THR A 47 10.25 0.18 -0.62
C THR A 47 9.27 -0.87 -0.06
N ILE A 48 9.09 -0.90 1.26
CA ILE A 48 8.13 -1.80 1.91
C ILE A 48 6.72 -1.59 1.32
N LYS A 49 6.34 -0.34 1.01
CA LYS A 49 5.09 0.03 0.32
C LYS A 49 4.94 -0.70 -1.02
N GLU A 50 5.97 -0.67 -1.85
CA GLU A 50 5.97 -1.31 -3.17
C GLU A 50 5.97 -2.84 -3.06
N GLN A 51 6.71 -3.39 -2.10
CA GLN A 51 6.67 -4.82 -1.80
C GLN A 51 5.25 -5.24 -1.39
N MET A 52 4.56 -4.48 -0.54
CA MET A 52 3.16 -4.75 -0.17
C MET A 52 2.19 -4.63 -1.35
N ALA A 53 2.39 -3.64 -2.23
CA ALA A 53 1.59 -3.48 -3.43
C ALA A 53 1.66 -4.69 -4.37
N LEU A 54 2.80 -5.39 -4.38
CA LEU A 54 3.08 -6.57 -5.20
C LEU A 54 2.82 -7.91 -4.50
N ALA A 55 2.66 -7.92 -3.18
CA ALA A 55 2.55 -9.15 -2.39
C ALA A 55 1.22 -9.89 -2.62
N PHE A 56 0.12 -9.14 -2.81
CA PHE A 56 -1.22 -9.71 -2.92
C PHE A 56 -1.79 -9.59 -4.34
N PRO A 57 -2.61 -10.56 -4.78
CA PRO A 57 -3.30 -10.48 -6.06
C PRO A 57 -4.37 -9.37 -6.08
N GLY A 58 -4.73 -8.93 -7.28
CA GLY A 58 -5.83 -7.98 -7.50
C GLY A 58 -5.58 -6.59 -6.91
N ASN A 59 -6.65 -5.94 -6.42
CA ASN A 59 -6.60 -4.60 -5.85
C ASN A 59 -6.20 -4.56 -4.38
N TYR A 60 -6.06 -5.72 -3.74
CA TYR A 60 -5.85 -5.80 -2.29
C TYR A 60 -4.49 -5.24 -1.87
N GLY A 61 -3.40 -5.65 -2.56
CA GLY A 61 -2.07 -5.11 -2.28
C GLY A 61 -1.99 -3.59 -2.50
N LEU A 62 -2.63 -3.10 -3.56
CA LEU A 62 -2.74 -1.66 -3.84
C LEU A 62 -3.51 -0.92 -2.75
N PHE A 63 -4.59 -1.50 -2.22
CA PHE A 63 -5.35 -0.92 -1.12
C PHE A 63 -4.51 -0.80 0.14
N ILE A 64 -3.80 -1.87 0.52
CA ILE A 64 -2.92 -1.87 1.70
C ILE A 64 -1.79 -0.86 1.54
N ALA A 65 -1.13 -0.85 0.38
CA ALA A 65 -0.07 0.12 0.08
C ALA A 65 -0.57 1.56 0.06
N MET A 66 -1.80 1.82 -0.40
CA MET A 66 -2.40 3.15 -0.34
C MET A 66 -2.73 3.55 1.10
N HIS A 67 -3.27 2.63 1.91
CA HIS A 67 -3.76 2.96 3.23
C HIS A 67 -2.61 3.17 4.23
N PHE A 68 -1.60 2.29 4.19
CA PHE A 68 -0.49 2.25 5.14
C PHE A 68 0.84 2.74 4.56
N GLY A 69 0.94 2.89 3.23
CA GLY A 69 2.22 3.11 2.55
C GLY A 69 2.98 4.37 2.95
N ARG A 70 2.31 5.37 3.54
CA ARG A 70 2.97 6.60 4.02
C ARG A 70 4.11 6.33 4.99
N PHE A 71 4.04 5.24 5.76
CA PHE A 71 5.05 4.86 6.75
C PHE A 71 6.05 3.84 6.21
N LEU A 72 5.89 3.42 4.95
CA LEU A 72 6.55 2.25 4.37
C LEU A 72 7.41 2.63 3.15
N SER A 73 7.86 3.88 3.11
CA SER A 73 8.69 4.45 2.03
C SER A 73 10.16 4.00 2.10
N GLU A 74 10.56 3.34 3.18
CA GLU A 74 11.91 2.78 3.34
C GLU A 74 11.99 1.36 2.77
N THR A 75 13.21 0.93 2.45
CA THR A 75 13.50 -0.45 2.07
C THR A 75 13.70 -1.32 3.32
N ILE A 76 13.70 -2.65 3.13
CA ILE A 76 14.02 -3.59 4.21
C ILE A 76 15.55 -3.74 4.27
N ASP A 77 16.17 -3.00 5.18
CA ASP A 77 17.62 -2.90 5.36
C ASP A 77 18.13 -3.61 6.62
N THR A 78 17.22 -4.11 7.46
CA THR A 78 17.53 -4.77 8.74
C THR A 78 16.74 -6.06 8.90
N GLU A 79 17.28 -7.00 9.68
CA GLU A 79 16.62 -8.27 9.96
C GLU A 79 15.33 -8.10 10.76
N GLU A 80 15.25 -7.05 11.60
CA GLU A 80 14.03 -6.70 12.33
C GLU A 80 12.91 -6.27 11.37
N LYS A 81 13.20 -5.37 10.42
CA LYS A 81 12.23 -4.99 9.37
C LYS A 81 11.82 -6.19 8.51
N ARG A 82 12.77 -7.09 8.18
CA ARG A 82 12.50 -8.31 7.41
C ARG A 82 11.54 -9.24 8.16
N THR A 83 11.80 -9.46 9.44
CA THR A 83 10.95 -10.27 10.31
C THR A 83 9.55 -9.68 10.42
N ALA A 84 9.44 -8.37 10.68
CA ALA A 84 8.16 -7.68 10.79
C ALA A 84 7.37 -7.72 9.47
N TYR A 85 8.04 -7.50 8.34
CA TYR A 85 7.42 -7.60 7.02
C TYR A 85 6.82 -9.00 6.78
N HIS A 86 7.59 -10.07 7.04
CA HIS A 86 7.10 -11.43 6.88
C HIS A 86 5.91 -11.75 7.80
N GLN A 87 5.94 -11.28 9.05
CA GLN A 87 4.81 -11.44 9.98
C GLN A 87 3.54 -10.74 9.48
N ILE A 88 3.67 -9.54 8.90
CA ILE A 88 2.54 -8.80 8.33
C ILE A 88 1.98 -9.53 7.10
N ILE A 89 2.85 -9.99 6.19
CA ILE A 89 2.40 -10.74 5.00
C ILE A 89 1.70 -12.03 5.42
N ASP A 90 2.29 -12.81 6.33
CA ASP A 90 1.70 -14.05 6.84
C ASP A 90 0.33 -13.79 7.50
N PHE A 91 0.23 -12.75 8.33
CA PHE A 91 -1.06 -12.36 8.91
C PHE A 91 -2.10 -12.05 7.83
N LEU A 92 -1.76 -11.19 6.87
CA LEU A 92 -2.69 -10.72 5.83
C LEU A 92 -3.09 -11.83 4.85
N ASP A 93 -2.21 -12.78 4.54
CA ASP A 93 -2.53 -13.95 3.70
C ASP A 93 -3.57 -14.87 4.35
N HIS A 94 -3.63 -14.90 5.68
CA HIS A 94 -4.58 -15.72 6.44
C HIS A 94 -5.87 -14.97 6.82
N VAL A 95 -5.99 -13.67 6.50
CA VAL A 95 -7.25 -12.95 6.70
C VAL A 95 -8.27 -13.48 5.70
N ALA A 96 -9.38 -14.01 6.22
CA ALA A 96 -10.52 -14.46 5.42
C ALA A 96 -11.32 -13.25 4.88
N LEU A 97 -10.72 -12.50 3.96
CA LEU A 97 -11.31 -11.34 3.33
C LEU A 97 -12.03 -11.74 2.04
N HIS A 98 -13.37 -11.74 2.07
CA HIS A 98 -14.17 -11.88 0.86
C HIS A 98 -14.59 -10.50 0.35
N ILE A 99 -14.02 -10.11 -0.79
CA ILE A 99 -14.41 -8.91 -1.53
C ILE A 99 -15.33 -9.37 -2.65
N ASP A 100 -16.58 -8.91 -2.62
CA ASP A 100 -17.52 -9.22 -3.69
C ASP A 100 -17.14 -8.49 -5.00
N PRO A 101 -17.58 -9.00 -6.17
CA PRO A 101 -17.18 -8.43 -7.46
C PRO A 101 -17.56 -6.95 -7.64
N GLU A 102 -18.65 -6.51 -7.01
CA GLU A 102 -19.11 -5.12 -7.06
C GLU A 102 -18.13 -4.20 -6.32
N LEU A 103 -17.67 -4.61 -5.14
CA LEU A 103 -16.64 -3.90 -4.38
C LEU A 103 -15.27 -3.94 -5.10
N GLU A 104 -14.95 -5.03 -5.77
CA GLU A 104 -13.72 -5.13 -6.57
C GLU A 104 -13.73 -4.16 -7.77
N GLU A 105 -14.86 -4.06 -8.47
CA GLU A 105 -15.07 -3.10 -9.55
C GLU A 105 -15.03 -1.66 -9.04
N PHE A 106 -15.68 -1.39 -7.90
CA PHE A 106 -15.63 -0.10 -7.24
C PHE A 106 -14.18 0.29 -6.90
N MET A 107 -13.42 -0.59 -6.25
CA MET A 107 -11.98 -0.37 -6.00
C MET A 107 -11.22 -0.12 -7.29
N SER A 108 -11.46 -0.91 -8.34
CA SER A 108 -10.80 -0.72 -9.62
C SER A 108 -11.10 0.66 -10.21
N THR A 109 -12.34 1.13 -10.07
CA THR A 109 -12.77 2.46 -10.49
C THR A 109 -12.09 3.53 -9.66
N VAL A 110 -11.99 3.38 -8.33
CA VAL A 110 -11.28 4.31 -7.46
C VAL A 110 -9.79 4.38 -7.82
N PHE A 111 -9.12 3.23 -7.98
CA PHE A 111 -7.70 3.18 -8.35
C PHE A 111 -7.43 3.65 -9.78
N SER A 112 -8.38 3.49 -10.70
CA SER A 112 -8.25 3.96 -12.09
C SER A 112 -8.67 5.41 -12.27
N ALA A 113 -9.64 5.92 -11.49
CA ALA A 113 -10.05 7.32 -11.48
C ALA A 113 -9.07 8.20 -10.72
N ARG A 114 -8.42 7.65 -9.69
CA ARG A 114 -7.25 8.26 -9.01
C ARG A 114 -6.04 8.41 -9.94
N GLU A 115 -6.04 7.89 -11.18
CA GLU A 115 -5.05 8.28 -12.20
C GLU A 115 -5.07 9.79 -12.51
N LYS A 116 -6.14 10.51 -12.14
CA LYS A 116 -6.22 11.99 -12.21
C LYS A 116 -6.03 12.70 -10.88
N ILE A 117 -6.00 11.99 -9.76
CA ILE A 117 -5.87 12.57 -8.43
C ILE A 117 -4.45 12.29 -7.96
N ASP A 118 -3.65 13.34 -7.84
CA ASP A 118 -2.26 13.24 -7.40
C ASP A 118 -2.18 12.51 -6.05
N THR A 119 -1.75 11.26 -6.08
CA THR A 119 -1.64 10.42 -4.88
C THR A 119 -0.62 10.97 -3.91
N ALA A 120 0.42 11.64 -4.42
CA ALA A 120 1.39 12.33 -3.57
C ALA A 120 0.74 13.54 -2.88
N LEU A 121 -0.17 14.25 -3.56
CA LEU A 121 -0.95 15.33 -2.95
C LEU A 121 -1.88 14.82 -1.84
N ILE A 122 -2.58 13.70 -2.03
CA ILE A 122 -3.42 13.11 -0.96
C ILE A 122 -2.55 12.67 0.22
N GLU A 123 -1.43 12.00 -0.06
CA GLU A 123 -0.49 11.57 0.97
C GLU A 123 0.05 12.77 1.77
N GLN A 124 0.43 13.85 1.08
CA GLN A 124 0.89 15.10 1.67
C GLN A 124 -0.20 15.78 2.49
N GLN A 125 -1.41 15.94 1.95
CA GLN A 125 -2.53 16.53 2.69
C GLN A 125 -2.86 15.73 3.95
N SER A 126 -2.84 14.40 3.86
CA SER A 126 -3.06 13.55 5.04
C SER A 126 -1.93 13.64 6.05
N HIS A 127 -0.69 13.86 5.59
CA HIS A 127 0.46 14.11 6.45
C HIS A 127 0.32 15.44 7.19
N ASP A 128 0.03 16.53 6.48
CA ASP A 128 -0.10 17.87 7.05
C ASP A 128 -1.21 17.92 8.12
N HIS A 129 -2.36 17.31 7.84
CA HIS A 129 -3.46 17.22 8.83
C HIS A 129 -3.04 16.41 10.05
N MET A 130 -2.37 15.27 9.86
CA MET A 130 -1.93 14.43 10.98
C MET A 130 -0.87 15.15 11.82
N SER A 131 0.06 15.88 11.20
CA SER A 131 1.05 16.68 11.90
C SER A 131 0.37 17.72 12.78
N ALA A 132 -0.60 18.46 12.24
CA ALA A 132 -1.36 19.45 13.00
C ALA A 132 -2.11 18.85 14.20
N VAL A 133 -2.67 17.64 14.05
CA VAL A 133 -3.32 16.90 15.15
C VAL A 133 -2.31 16.48 16.22
N LEU A 134 -1.11 16.05 15.84
CA LEU A 134 -0.08 15.60 16.78
C LEU A 134 0.59 16.76 17.51
N ASP A 135 0.70 17.93 16.89
CA ASP A 135 1.33 19.12 17.47
C ASP A 135 0.49 19.74 18.59
N ASP A 136 -0.83 19.86 18.41
CA ASP A 136 -1.78 20.29 19.46
C ASP A 136 -3.10 19.54 19.32
N THR A 137 -3.14 18.33 19.87
CA THR A 137 -4.32 17.47 19.78
C THR A 137 -5.56 18.10 20.40
N GLN A 138 -5.43 18.76 21.55
CA GLN A 138 -6.59 19.34 22.23
C GLN A 138 -7.11 20.57 21.46
N GLY A 139 -6.22 21.47 21.04
CA GLY A 139 -6.62 22.63 20.25
C GLY A 139 -7.20 22.25 18.89
N TYR A 140 -6.70 21.19 18.25
CA TYR A 140 -7.28 20.67 17.01
C TYR A 140 -8.70 20.14 17.24
N LEU A 141 -8.91 19.32 18.28
CA LEU A 141 -10.23 18.77 18.61
C LEU A 141 -11.24 19.87 18.94
N ASP A 142 -10.83 20.89 19.71
CA ASP A 142 -11.70 22.00 20.09
C ASP A 142 -12.08 22.85 18.88
N SER A 143 -11.13 23.11 17.97
CA SER A 143 -11.36 23.93 16.77
C SER A 143 -12.14 23.22 15.65
N HIS A 144 -12.10 21.89 15.60
CA HIS A 144 -12.78 21.08 14.58
C HIS A 144 -13.95 20.26 15.16
N HIS A 145 -14.37 20.53 16.39
CA HIS A 145 -15.38 19.77 17.13
C HIS A 145 -16.64 19.49 16.29
N ASP A 146 -17.25 20.54 15.74
CA ASP A 146 -18.52 20.45 15.01
C ASP A 146 -18.37 19.69 13.68
N GLU A 147 -17.24 19.84 13.00
CA GLU A 147 -16.95 19.10 11.76
C GLU A 147 -16.75 17.61 12.04
N ILE A 148 -16.02 17.29 13.12
CA ILE A 148 -15.81 15.91 13.57
C ILE A 148 -17.13 15.26 13.98
N GLU A 149 -17.97 15.97 14.73
CA GLU A 149 -19.27 15.46 15.16
C GLU A 149 -20.19 15.19 13.96
N GLN A 150 -20.28 16.12 13.01
CA GLN A 150 -21.05 15.93 11.77
C GLN A 150 -20.53 14.75 10.96
N TYR A 151 -19.21 14.61 10.84
CA TYR A 151 -18.60 13.48 10.16
C TYR A 151 -18.95 12.15 10.85
N ILE A 152 -18.85 12.07 12.18
CA ILE A 152 -19.23 10.88 12.95
C ILE A 152 -20.71 10.53 12.72
N GLN A 153 -21.61 11.50 12.79
CA GLN A 153 -23.04 11.27 12.54
C GLN A 153 -23.30 10.75 11.12
N PHE A 154 -22.63 11.34 10.12
CA PHE A 154 -22.71 10.85 8.75
C PHE A 154 -22.22 9.40 8.63
N LYS A 155 -21.10 9.05 9.27
CA LYS A 155 -20.55 7.68 9.27
C LYS A 155 -21.46 6.66 9.96
N LEU A 156 -22.27 7.11 10.92
CA LEU A 156 -23.25 6.28 11.61
C LEU A 156 -24.57 6.12 10.84
N SER A 157 -24.82 6.96 9.84
CA SER A 157 -26.05 6.93 9.04
C SER A 157 -26.21 5.63 8.25
N ASP A 158 -27.47 5.23 8.03
CA ASP A 158 -27.80 4.07 7.20
C ASP A 158 -27.40 4.29 5.74
N GLU A 159 -27.48 5.54 5.26
CA GLU A 159 -27.03 5.92 3.91
C GLU A 159 -25.55 5.60 3.71
N PHE A 160 -24.68 6.01 4.65
CA PHE A 160 -23.26 5.71 4.56
C PHE A 160 -22.99 4.21 4.66
N LYS A 161 -23.61 3.52 5.62
CA LYS A 161 -23.41 2.07 5.83
C LYS A 161 -23.86 1.24 4.62
N ALA A 162 -24.92 1.66 3.94
CA ALA A 162 -25.41 0.98 2.73
C ALA A 162 -24.58 1.33 1.48
N SER A 163 -23.79 2.41 1.50
CA SER A 163 -22.95 2.82 0.37
C SER A 163 -21.82 1.83 0.09
N LEU A 164 -21.29 1.84 -1.14
CA LEU A 164 -20.12 1.04 -1.54
C LEU A 164 -18.89 1.34 -0.68
N VAL A 165 -18.71 2.61 -0.26
CA VAL A 165 -17.60 3.02 0.61
C VAL A 165 -17.77 2.45 2.02
N GLY A 166 -18.99 2.50 2.57
CA GLY A 166 -19.27 1.95 3.90
C GLY A 166 -19.10 0.42 3.94
N ARG A 167 -19.63 -0.28 2.93
CA ARG A 167 -19.45 -1.73 2.76
C ARG A 167 -17.98 -2.12 2.60
N LEU A 168 -17.21 -1.36 1.81
CA LEU A 168 -15.78 -1.61 1.63
C LEU A 168 -15.03 -1.42 2.95
N GLN A 169 -15.35 -0.36 3.70
CA GLN A 169 -14.72 -0.07 4.97
C GLN A 169 -14.95 -1.19 6.00
N ASP A 170 -16.19 -1.68 6.12
CA ASP A 170 -16.56 -2.79 7.02
C ASP A 170 -15.81 -4.10 6.72
N LYS A 171 -15.36 -4.29 5.48
CA LYS A 171 -14.58 -5.47 5.10
C LYS A 171 -13.09 -5.28 5.36
N MET A 172 -12.59 -4.06 5.32
CA MET A 172 -11.15 -3.75 5.29
C MET A 172 -10.58 -3.28 6.63
N LEU A 173 -11.43 -2.90 7.59
CA LEU A 173 -11.08 -2.39 8.93
C LEU A 173 -11.84 -3.17 10.00
#